data_AF-A0A077NYK8-F1
#
_entry.id   AF-A0A077NYK8-F1
#
_cell.length_a   1.000
_cell.length_b   1.000
_cell.length_c   1.000
_cell.angle_alpha   90.00
_cell.angle_beta   90.00
_cell.angle_gamma   90.00
#
_symmetry.space_group_name_H-M   'P 1'
#
loop_
_entity.id
_entity.type
_entity.pdbx_description
1 polymer ?
#
loop_
_entity_poly.entity_id
_entity_poly.type
_entity_poly.pdbx_seq_one_letter_code
_entity_poly.pdbx_strand_id
1 'polypeptide(L)'
;MSQRAVSDAIQTVSDEVRHVDGQIKSVNREINTVRDSVIANASIGINQQFLNHTDGRKIGVAYRNETGRPIWVMVSVSMTGESSNHLRVNNAIVSMMGSHFTAGAFKTFTHTAIVPAGYEYSLVSEGGQNDIFLWLEMR
;
A
#
# COMPACT_ATOMS: atom_id res chain seq x y z
N MET A 1 39.55 9.73 54.00
CA MET A 1 39.49 9.10 52.65
C MET A 1 40.82 9.42 51.96
N SER A 2 41.57 8.43 51.46
CA SER A 2 42.86 8.72 50.81
C SER A 2 42.64 9.16 49.36
N GLN A 3 43.52 9.99 48.80
CA GLN A 3 43.47 10.43 47.39
C GLN A 3 43.40 9.25 46.40
N ARG A 4 43.97 8.10 46.77
CA ARG A 4 43.93 6.86 45.98
C ARG A 4 42.51 6.32 45.82
N ALA A 5 41.72 6.29 46.89
CA ALA A 5 40.34 5.81 46.84
C ALA A 5 39.45 6.70 45.93
N VAL A 6 39.72 8.01 45.89
CA VAL A 6 39.02 8.93 44.98
C VAL A 6 39.43 8.67 43.52
N SER A 7 40.73 8.47 43.26
CA SER A 7 41.24 8.13 41.92
C SER A 7 40.62 6.83 41.38
N ASP A 8 40.54 5.80 42.23
CA ASP A 8 39.97 4.50 41.85
C ASP A 8 38.48 4.64 41.53
N ALA A 9 37.73 5.42 42.32
CA ALA A 9 36.31 5.69 42.06
C ALA A 9 36.09 6.46 40.75
N ILE A 10 36.93 7.46 40.44
CA ILE A 10 36.87 8.20 39.18
C ILE A 10 37.13 7.28 38.00
N GLN A 11 38.11 6.37 38.12
CA GLN A 11 38.42 5.42 37.07
C GLN A 11 37.24 4.48 36.80
N THR A 12 36.62 3.94 37.85
CA THR A 12 35.42 3.10 37.72
C THR A 12 34.30 3.82 37.00
N VAL A 13 33.97 5.05 37.42
CA VAL A 13 32.94 5.86 36.75
C VAL A 13 33.30 6.14 35.30
N SER A 14 34.58 6.43 35.01
CA SER A 14 35.03 6.64 33.63
C SER A 14 34.83 5.40 32.76
N ASP A 15 35.03 4.20 33.30
CA ASP A 15 34.87 2.95 32.56
C ASP A 15 33.38 2.60 32.38
N GLU A 16 32.54 2.87 33.37
CA GLU A 16 31.08 2.77 33.24
C GLU A 16 30.54 3.72 32.17
N VAL A 17 30.99 4.97 32.14
CA VAL A 17 30.59 5.95 31.12
C VAL A 17 30.99 5.47 29.72
N ARG A 18 32.19 4.92 29.55
CA ARG A 18 32.61 4.33 28.26
C ARG A 18 31.76 3.13 27.87
N HIS A 19 31.39 2.29 28.83
CA HIS A 19 30.52 1.15 28.59
C HIS A 19 29.13 1.61 28.11
N VAL A 20 28.52 2.58 28.81
CA VAL A 20 27.22 3.15 28.46
C VAL A 20 27.25 3.82 27.08
N ASP A 21 28.30 4.57 26.74
CA ASP A 21 28.47 5.14 25.40
C ASP A 21 28.49 4.06 24.31
N GLY A 22 29.17 2.94 24.57
CA GLY A 22 29.15 1.77 23.69
C GLY A 22 27.74 1.18 23.51
N GLN A 23 26.98 1.03 24.60
CA GLN A 23 25.60 0.54 24.56
C GLN A 23 24.69 1.49 23.77
N ILE A 24 24.77 2.81 23.99
CA ILE A 24 24.00 3.81 23.25
C ILE A 24 24.28 3.73 21.76
N LYS A 25 25.54 3.61 21.36
CA LYS A 25 25.92 3.44 19.95
C LYS A 25 25.36 2.15 19.34
N SER A 26 25.26 1.07 20.13
CA SER A 26 24.62 -0.16 19.67
C SER A 26 23.12 0.03 19.46
N VAL A 27 22.42 0.56 20.46
CA VAL A 27 20.98 0.82 20.40
C VAL A 27 20.63 1.74 19.24
N ASN A 28 21.43 2.79 18.99
CA ASN A 28 21.21 3.69 17.85
C ASN A 28 21.32 2.97 16.49
N ARG A 29 22.22 1.99 16.35
CA ARG A 29 22.32 1.18 15.13
C ARG A 29 21.11 0.26 14.95
N GLU A 30 20.62 -0.32 16.04
CA GLU A 30 19.41 -1.16 16.04
C GLU A 30 18.18 -0.33 15.66
N ILE A 31 18.01 0.85 16.24
CA ILE A 31 16.92 1.79 15.91
C ILE A 31 16.93 2.14 14.42
N ASN A 32 18.10 2.45 13.86
CA ASN A 32 18.21 2.77 12.44
C ASN A 32 17.84 1.58 11.55
N THR A 33 18.31 0.38 11.89
CA THR A 33 17.95 -0.85 11.18
C THR A 33 16.44 -1.10 11.19
N VAL A 34 15.80 -0.91 12.36
CA VAL A 34 14.35 -1.06 12.49
C VAL A 34 13.61 0.00 11.67
N ARG A 35 14.05 1.26 11.72
CA ARG A 35 13.46 2.35 10.92
C ARG A 35 13.52 2.04 9.43
N ASP A 36 14.67 1.61 8.93
CA ASP A 36 14.85 1.28 7.51
C ASP A 36 13.93 0.14 7.09
N SER A 37 13.79 -0.87 7.96
CA SER A 37 12.88 -1.99 7.74
C SER A 37 11.40 -1.57 7.71
N VAL A 38 10.99 -0.65 8.59
CA VAL A 38 9.63 -0.09 8.60
C VAL A 38 9.35 0.71 7.33
N ILE A 39 10.31 1.53 6.88
CA ILE A 39 10.19 2.30 5.63
C ILE A 39 10.10 1.36 4.43
N ALA A 40 10.94 0.32 4.37
CA ALA A 40 10.90 -0.69 3.33
C ALA A 40 9.54 -1.40 3.27
N ASN A 41 9.01 -1.84 4.42
CA ASN A 41 7.69 -2.49 4.50
C ASN A 41 6.56 -1.57 4.03
N ALA A 42 6.61 -0.28 4.40
CA ALA A 42 5.64 0.70 3.92
C ALA A 42 5.71 0.87 2.39
N SER A 43 6.91 0.80 1.80
CA SER A 43 7.10 0.97 0.35
C SER A 43 6.43 -0.14 -0.50
N ILE A 44 6.18 -1.31 0.09
CA ILE A 44 5.56 -2.46 -0.60
C ILE A 44 4.12 -2.77 -0.15
N GLY A 45 3.50 -1.89 0.64
CA GLY A 45 2.08 -2.02 1.00
C GLY A 45 1.77 -3.06 2.10
N ILE A 46 2.72 -3.38 2.98
CA ILE A 46 2.46 -4.27 4.14
C ILE A 46 1.55 -3.56 5.17
N ASN A 47 0.76 -4.35 5.91
CA ASN A 47 -0.16 -3.94 6.98
C ASN A 47 -1.32 -3.04 6.52
N GLN A 48 -1.87 -3.34 5.34
CA GLN A 48 -3.06 -2.69 4.79
C GLN A 48 -4.33 -3.49 5.10
N GLN A 49 -5.49 -2.84 5.03
CA GLN A 49 -6.80 -3.45 5.25
C GLN A 49 -7.65 -3.42 3.98
N PHE A 50 -8.50 -4.43 3.79
CA PHE A 50 -9.51 -4.39 2.74
C PHE A 50 -10.65 -3.45 3.12
N LEU A 51 -10.81 -2.40 2.34
CA LEU A 51 -11.92 -1.46 2.42
C LEU A 51 -12.87 -1.70 1.24
N ASN A 52 -14.15 -1.88 1.55
CA ASN A 52 -15.20 -1.93 0.54
C ASN A 52 -15.64 -0.50 0.20
N HIS A 53 -15.45 -0.13 -1.08
CA HIS A 53 -15.77 1.19 -1.60
C HIS A 53 -16.87 1.16 -2.67
N THR A 54 -17.60 0.05 -2.79
CA THR A 54 -18.62 -0.17 -3.84
C THR A 54 -19.58 1.01 -3.97
N ASP A 55 -20.15 1.50 -2.86
CA ASP A 55 -21.14 2.59 -2.88
C ASP A 55 -20.57 3.97 -3.24
N GLY A 56 -19.25 4.15 -3.08
CA GLY A 56 -18.56 5.41 -3.30
C GLY A 56 -17.84 5.51 -4.65
N ARG A 57 -17.72 4.40 -5.37
CA ARG A 57 -16.95 4.32 -6.62
C ARG A 57 -17.88 4.20 -7.82
N LYS A 58 -17.40 4.69 -8.95
CA LYS A 58 -18.16 4.86 -10.20
C LYS A 58 -17.26 4.59 -11.39
N ILE A 59 -17.83 3.96 -12.42
CA ILE A 59 -17.19 3.78 -13.73
C ILE A 59 -16.96 5.16 -14.35
N GLY A 60 -15.83 5.34 -15.03
CA GLY A 60 -15.42 6.57 -15.70
C GLY A 60 -14.85 7.65 -14.78
N VAL A 61 -14.86 7.44 -13.45
CA VAL A 61 -14.29 8.39 -12.48
C VAL A 61 -12.88 7.95 -12.11
N ALA A 62 -11.95 8.91 -12.15
CA ALA A 62 -10.58 8.74 -11.68
C ALA A 62 -10.48 8.99 -10.18
N TYR A 63 -9.74 8.11 -9.49
CA TYR A 63 -9.43 8.19 -8.08
C TYR A 63 -7.93 8.21 -7.90
N ARG A 64 -7.45 8.88 -6.84
CA ARG A 64 -6.02 8.99 -6.55
C ARG A 64 -5.64 8.17 -5.33
N ASN A 65 -4.52 7.47 -5.41
CA ASN A 65 -3.95 6.79 -4.25
C ASN A 65 -3.15 7.79 -3.38
N GLU A 66 -3.74 8.23 -2.27
CA GLU A 66 -3.14 9.24 -1.38
C GLU A 66 -2.47 8.65 -0.13
N THR A 67 -2.38 7.32 -0.02
CA THR A 67 -1.93 6.63 1.21
C THR A 67 -0.41 6.68 1.46
N GLY A 68 0.34 7.29 0.54
CA GLY A 68 1.81 7.34 0.57
C GLY A 68 2.49 6.00 0.27
N ARG A 69 1.74 4.94 -0.06
CA ARG A 69 2.25 3.61 -0.41
C ARG A 69 1.41 2.96 -1.53
N PRO A 70 1.92 1.95 -2.26
CA PRO A 70 1.09 1.22 -3.22
C PRO A 70 -0.16 0.62 -2.55
N ILE A 71 -1.25 0.56 -3.28
CA ILE A 71 -2.49 -0.13 -2.86
C ILE A 71 -2.83 -1.20 -3.89
N TRP A 72 -3.53 -2.25 -3.46
CA TRP A 72 -4.17 -3.18 -4.38
C TRP A 72 -5.63 -2.78 -4.58
N VAL A 73 -6.08 -2.79 -5.83
CA VAL A 73 -7.46 -2.47 -6.21
C VAL A 73 -8.04 -3.67 -6.93
N MET A 74 -9.27 -4.04 -6.55
CA MET A 74 -10.09 -5.00 -7.28
C MET A 74 -11.45 -4.41 -7.58
N VAL A 75 -11.87 -4.54 -8.83
CA VAL A 75 -13.19 -4.11 -9.27
C VAL A 75 -13.86 -5.24 -10.02
N SER A 76 -14.98 -5.72 -9.48
CA SER A 76 -15.87 -6.64 -10.17
C SER A 76 -17.02 -5.87 -10.80
N VAL A 77 -17.24 -6.11 -12.09
CA VAL A 77 -18.21 -5.40 -12.91
C VAL A 77 -19.15 -6.41 -13.52
N SER A 78 -20.45 -6.20 -13.30
CA SER A 78 -21.49 -6.92 -14.01
C SER A 78 -21.82 -6.21 -15.31
N MET A 79 -22.10 -6.97 -16.36
CA MET A 79 -22.34 -6.46 -17.70
C MET A 79 -23.62 -7.06 -18.27
N THR A 80 -24.41 -6.22 -18.94
CA THR A 80 -25.52 -6.64 -19.81
C THR A 80 -25.33 -6.02 -21.20
N GLY A 81 -25.18 -6.88 -22.20
CA GLY A 81 -24.92 -6.48 -23.59
C GLY A 81 -23.43 -6.33 -23.91
N GLU A 82 -23.13 -6.19 -25.21
CA GLU A 82 -21.75 -6.11 -25.70
C GLU A 82 -21.03 -4.90 -25.14
N SER A 83 -19.94 -5.16 -24.42
CA SER A 83 -19.12 -4.11 -23.82
C SER A 83 -17.69 -4.57 -23.56
N SER A 84 -16.83 -3.59 -23.37
CA SER A 84 -15.47 -3.77 -22.89
C SER A 84 -15.23 -2.92 -21.64
N ASN A 85 -14.48 -3.47 -20.70
CA ASN A 85 -14.06 -2.79 -19.49
C ASN A 85 -12.54 -2.81 -19.41
N HIS A 86 -11.95 -1.71 -18.97
CA HIS A 86 -10.54 -1.67 -18.68
C HIS A 86 -10.22 -0.86 -17.43
N LEU A 87 -9.35 -1.43 -16.60
CA LEU A 87 -8.79 -0.75 -15.43
C LEU A 87 -7.52 -0.03 -15.88
N ARG A 88 -7.47 1.27 -15.62
CA ARG A 88 -6.33 2.14 -15.91
C ARG A 88 -5.60 2.53 -14.63
N VAL A 89 -4.29 2.63 -14.70
CA VAL A 89 -3.43 3.21 -13.67
C VAL A 89 -2.52 4.24 -14.35
N ASN A 90 -2.61 5.49 -13.90
CA ASN A 90 -1.94 6.65 -14.49
C ASN A 90 -2.11 6.71 -16.02
N ASN A 91 -3.36 6.56 -16.45
CA ASN A 91 -3.81 6.51 -17.86
C ASN A 91 -3.30 5.31 -18.70
N ALA A 92 -2.48 4.41 -18.15
CA ALA A 92 -2.12 3.16 -18.79
C ALA A 92 -3.15 2.07 -18.52
N ILE A 93 -3.60 1.34 -19.54
CA ILE A 93 -4.49 0.17 -19.38
C ILE A 93 -3.66 -0.97 -18.78
N VAL A 94 -4.03 -1.45 -17.59
CA VAL A 94 -3.34 -2.54 -16.88
C VAL A 94 -4.15 -3.83 -16.84
N SER A 95 -5.46 -3.75 -17.11
CA SER A 95 -6.34 -4.91 -17.26
C SER A 95 -7.45 -4.53 -18.25
N MET A 96 -7.81 -5.44 -19.14
CA MET A 96 -8.87 -5.24 -20.14
C MET A 96 -9.63 -6.54 -20.36
N MET A 97 -10.95 -6.46 -20.37
CA MET A 97 -11.83 -7.58 -20.71
C MET A 97 -12.93 -7.08 -21.64
N GLY A 98 -13.12 -7.80 -22.75
CA GLY A 98 -14.22 -7.58 -23.69
C GLY A 98 -15.11 -8.80 -23.74
N SER A 99 -16.38 -8.60 -24.10
CA SER A 99 -17.32 -9.70 -24.23
C SER A 99 -18.27 -9.50 -25.39
N HIS A 100 -18.38 -10.53 -26.23
CA HIS A 100 -19.55 -10.75 -27.07
C HIS A 100 -20.71 -11.30 -26.22
N PHE A 101 -21.90 -10.75 -26.41
CA PHE A 101 -23.07 -11.09 -25.63
C PHE A 101 -24.08 -11.90 -26.43
N THR A 102 -24.56 -12.97 -25.81
CA THR A 102 -25.79 -13.64 -26.22
C THR A 102 -26.94 -13.02 -25.43
N ALA A 103 -28.08 -12.77 -26.10
CA ALA A 103 -29.25 -12.18 -25.45
C ALA A 103 -29.66 -12.98 -24.19
N GLY A 104 -29.86 -12.29 -23.07
CA GLY A 104 -30.21 -12.88 -21.78
C GLY A 104 -29.03 -13.42 -20.95
N ALA A 105 -27.79 -13.38 -21.46
CA ALA A 105 -26.62 -13.71 -20.66
C ALA A 105 -26.28 -12.59 -19.66
N PHE A 106 -25.75 -12.97 -18.51
CA PHE A 106 -25.15 -12.07 -17.53
C PHE A 106 -23.69 -12.49 -17.33
N LYS A 107 -22.78 -11.52 -17.35
CA LYS A 107 -21.34 -11.78 -17.17
C LYS A 107 -20.77 -10.84 -16.12
N THR A 108 -19.85 -11.38 -15.33
CA THR A 108 -19.08 -10.61 -14.35
C THR A 108 -17.60 -10.75 -14.69
N PHE A 109 -16.90 -9.63 -14.79
CA PHE A 109 -15.44 -9.59 -14.89
C PHE A 109 -14.85 -8.96 -13.65
N THR A 110 -13.67 -9.43 -13.26
CA THR A 110 -12.91 -8.89 -12.15
C THR A 110 -11.59 -8.36 -12.67
N HIS A 111 -11.35 -7.08 -12.46
CA HIS A 111 -10.09 -6.42 -12.74
C HIS A 111 -9.31 -6.25 -11.45
N THR A 112 -7.99 -6.41 -11.52
CA THR A 112 -7.10 -6.13 -10.39
C THR A 112 -5.91 -5.29 -10.86
N ALA A 113 -5.39 -4.44 -9.97
CA ALA A 113 -4.17 -3.70 -10.21
C ALA A 113 -3.47 -3.32 -8.90
N ILE A 114 -2.16 -3.16 -8.98
CA ILE A 114 -1.40 -2.41 -7.97
C ILE A 114 -1.34 -0.95 -8.45
N VAL A 115 -1.73 -0.02 -7.57
CA VAL A 115 -1.71 1.42 -7.83
C VAL A 115 -0.61 2.04 -6.97
N PRO A 116 0.49 2.52 -7.56
CA PRO A 116 1.54 3.21 -6.81
C PRO A 116 1.03 4.42 -6.03
N ALA A 117 1.80 4.87 -5.04
CA ALA A 117 1.49 6.08 -4.30
C ALA A 117 1.42 7.30 -5.24
N GLY A 118 0.41 8.14 -5.08
CA GLY A 118 0.21 9.35 -5.86
C GLY A 118 -0.35 9.14 -7.26
N TYR A 119 -0.49 7.90 -7.72
CA TYR A 119 -1.02 7.58 -9.05
C TYR A 119 -2.55 7.59 -9.05
N GLU A 120 -3.12 7.95 -10.19
CA GLU A 120 -4.55 7.85 -10.44
C GLU A 120 -4.92 6.47 -10.98
N TYR A 121 -6.16 6.05 -10.75
CA TYR A 121 -6.72 4.83 -11.30
C TYR A 121 -8.21 5.02 -11.58
N SER A 122 -8.70 4.35 -12.62
CA SER A 122 -10.10 4.39 -13.01
C SER A 122 -10.50 3.09 -13.68
N LEU A 123 -11.73 2.66 -13.44
CA LEU A 123 -12.38 1.67 -14.29
C LEU A 123 -13.14 2.42 -15.37
N VAL A 124 -12.90 2.10 -16.63
CA VAL A 124 -13.61 2.66 -17.77
C VAL A 124 -14.34 1.54 -18.50
N SER A 125 -15.50 1.87 -19.04
CA SER A 125 -16.36 0.94 -19.76
C SER A 125 -16.83 1.56 -21.07
N GLU A 126 -16.90 0.74 -22.12
CA GLU A 126 -17.34 1.13 -23.45
C GLU A 126 -18.42 0.15 -23.94
N GLY A 127 -19.59 0.69 -24.31
CA GLY A 127 -20.76 -0.10 -24.71
C GLY A 127 -21.49 -0.75 -23.53
N GLY A 128 -22.65 -1.38 -23.80
CA GLY A 128 -23.45 -2.12 -22.82
C GLY A 128 -23.96 -1.30 -21.63
N GLN A 129 -24.70 -1.95 -20.73
CA GLN A 129 -24.92 -1.44 -19.37
C GLN A 129 -24.01 -2.20 -18.43
N ASN A 130 -23.20 -1.47 -17.66
CA ASN A 130 -22.19 -2.04 -16.78
C ASN A 130 -22.33 -1.41 -15.41
N ASP A 131 -22.39 -2.26 -14.39
CA ASP A 131 -22.54 -1.86 -13.01
C ASP A 131 -21.40 -2.43 -12.17
N ILE A 132 -20.91 -1.63 -11.23
CA ILE A 132 -19.93 -2.11 -10.25
C ILE A 132 -20.67 -3.01 -9.27
N PHE A 133 -20.29 -4.29 -9.27
CA PHE A 133 -20.79 -5.27 -8.31
C PHE A 133 -20.01 -5.19 -6.99
N LEU A 134 -18.69 -4.98 -7.08
CA LEU A 134 -17.82 -4.90 -5.91
C LEU A 134 -16.58 -4.07 -6.23
N TRP A 135 -16.21 -3.16 -5.33
CA TRP A 135 -14.96 -2.42 -5.38
C TRP A 135 -14.22 -2.54 -4.04
N LEU A 136 -13.07 -3.22 -4.06
CA LEU A 136 -12.21 -3.38 -2.89
C LEU A 136 -10.88 -2.66 -3.09
N GLU A 137 -10.40 -2.03 -2.03
CA GLU A 137 -9.07 -1.45 -1.97
C GLU A 137 -8.36 -2.00 -0.73
N MET A 138 -7.18 -2.58 -0.91
CA MET A 138 -6.30 -2.92 0.20
C MET A 138 -5.40 -1.71 0.47
N ARG A 139 -5.65 -0.98 1.56
CA ARG A 139 -4.95 0.28 1.86
C ARG A 139 -4.63 0.53 3.32
#